data_AF-A0A7W1KDT3-F1
#
_entry.id   AF-A0A7W1KDT3-F1
#
_cell.length_a   1.000
_cell.length_b   1.000
_cell.length_c   1.000
_cell.angle_alpha   90.00
_cell.angle_beta   90.00
_cell.angle_gamma   90.00
#
_symmetry.space_group_name_H-M   'P 1'
#
loop_
_entity.id
_entity.type
_entity.pdbx_description
1 polymer ?
#
loop_
_entity_poly.entity_id
_entity_poly.type
_entity_poly.pdbx_seq_one_letter_code
_entity_poly.pdbx_strand_id
1 'polypeptide(L)'
;MKKILLLTGLIFVPLFTHTMEPDNINPDVFKGIERNNPFFTFIKKNQSPDGTKIVTLSNAGTVSLWDGKTGKSLDPSFAKDKLKAQSVGFSPDGTKVIIKTLQGTEEYDLTTLVDFDVFKGIERNNPFFTFIKKSQSPDGTKIVTLSNAGTVSLWDGKTGKSLEPSLAKDKLKAQSVGFNPDGTKVIIKTAQGTEEYSI
;
A
#
# COMPACT_ATOMS: atom_id res chain seq x y z
N MET A 1 7.73 -26.21 10.43
CA MET A 1 9.09 -25.64 10.51
C MET A 1 9.19 -24.52 9.49
N LYS A 2 9.22 -23.26 9.92
CA LYS A 2 9.29 -22.10 9.03
C LYS A 2 10.72 -22.00 8.49
N LYS A 3 10.88 -22.11 7.17
CA LYS A 3 12.16 -21.89 6.49
C LYS A 3 12.53 -20.42 6.62
N ILE A 4 13.57 -20.18 7.41
CA ILE A 4 14.37 -18.95 7.40
C ILE A 4 15.19 -19.01 6.11
N LEU A 5 14.86 -18.21 5.10
CA LEU A 5 15.81 -17.91 4.05
C LEU A 5 16.74 -16.81 4.58
N LEU A 6 17.91 -17.23 5.05
CA LEU A 6 19.09 -16.37 5.11
C LEU A 6 19.53 -16.13 3.66
N LEU A 7 19.20 -14.97 3.10
CA LEU A 7 19.96 -14.42 1.98
C LEU A 7 21.06 -13.55 2.57
N THR A 8 22.25 -14.14 2.58
CA THR A 8 23.53 -13.51 2.83
C THR A 8 23.85 -12.48 1.73
N GLY A 9 24.27 -11.30 2.14
CA GLY A 9 25.15 -10.45 1.33
C GLY A 9 24.46 -9.34 0.53
N LEU A 10 24.12 -8.25 1.22
CA LEU A 10 24.54 -6.91 0.81
C LEU A 10 24.38 -5.97 1.99
N ILE A 11 25.51 -5.41 2.42
CA ILE A 11 25.59 -4.35 3.41
C ILE A 11 24.82 -3.16 2.84
N PHE A 12 23.67 -2.83 3.41
CA PHE A 12 23.08 -1.52 3.27
C PHE A 12 22.81 -0.96 4.67
N VAL A 13 23.89 -0.42 5.25
CA VAL A 13 23.77 0.58 6.30
C VAL A 13 23.55 1.91 5.57
N PRO A 14 22.45 2.61 5.85
CA PRO A 14 22.66 3.94 6.36
C PRO A 14 22.04 4.04 7.75
N LEU A 15 22.96 4.11 8.70
CA LEU A 15 22.96 4.98 9.86
C LEU A 15 21.83 6.03 9.82
N PHE A 16 20.70 5.75 10.48
CA PHE A 16 19.71 6.78 10.83
C PHE A 16 20.27 7.64 11.98
N THR A 17 21.38 8.36 11.75
CA THR A 17 21.89 9.39 12.69
C THR A 17 22.12 10.73 12.02
N HIS A 18 21.47 10.99 10.89
CA HIS A 18 21.07 12.35 10.58
C HIS A 18 19.59 12.46 10.92
N THR A 19 19.25 13.39 11.81
CA THR A 19 18.01 14.12 11.70
C THR A 19 17.92 14.61 10.25
N MET A 20 17.22 13.84 9.41
CA MET A 20 16.65 14.37 8.19
C MET A 20 15.55 15.31 8.66
N GLU A 21 15.94 16.52 9.04
CA GLU A 21 15.00 17.63 9.00
C GLU A 21 14.51 17.72 7.54
N PRO A 22 13.18 17.80 7.35
CA PRO A 22 12.60 17.65 6.03
C PRO A 22 12.66 18.99 5.30
N ASP A 23 13.82 19.34 4.76
CA ASP A 23 13.96 20.60 4.03
C ASP A 23 13.18 20.62 2.70
N ASN A 24 12.59 19.49 2.27
CA ASN A 24 11.83 19.40 1.01
C ASN A 24 10.33 19.11 1.17
N ILE A 25 9.79 18.93 2.39
CA ILE A 25 8.35 18.77 2.53
C ILE A 25 7.68 20.11 2.28
N ASN A 26 6.77 20.18 1.29
CA ASN A 26 5.95 21.36 1.07
C ASN A 26 5.20 21.72 2.37
N PRO A 27 5.55 22.85 3.03
CA PRO A 27 5.05 23.17 4.35
C PRO A 27 3.55 23.44 4.34
N ASP A 28 2.99 23.92 3.22
CA ASP A 28 1.58 24.23 3.10
C ASP A 28 0.72 22.96 2.98
N VAL A 29 1.22 21.96 2.25
CA VAL A 29 0.57 20.63 2.17
C VAL A 29 0.51 20.00 3.56
N PHE A 30 1.63 20.02 4.29
CA PHE A 30 1.70 19.41 5.61
C PHE A 30 0.82 20.15 6.64
N LYS A 31 0.82 21.48 6.64
CA LYS A 31 -0.14 22.26 7.46
C LYS A 31 -1.59 21.90 7.15
N GLY A 32 -1.89 21.65 5.87
CA GLY A 32 -3.20 21.14 5.45
C GLY A 32 -3.53 19.78 6.07
N ILE A 33 -2.59 18.84 6.05
CA ILE A 33 -2.73 17.52 6.68
C ILE A 33 -2.99 17.68 8.18
N GLU A 34 -2.20 18.46 8.92
CA GLU A 34 -2.38 18.67 10.36
C GLU A 34 -3.73 19.32 10.69
N ARG A 35 -4.10 20.37 9.95
CA ARG A 35 -5.39 21.07 10.13
C ARG A 35 -6.58 20.13 9.95
N ASN A 36 -6.50 19.20 9.01
CA ASN A 36 -7.56 18.23 8.74
C ASN A 36 -7.53 17.03 9.69
N ASN A 37 -6.49 16.90 10.52
CA ASN A 37 -6.29 15.80 11.46
C ASN A 37 -5.96 16.32 12.88
N PRO A 38 -6.79 17.21 13.48
CA PRO A 38 -6.42 17.95 14.70
C PRO A 38 -6.26 17.06 15.94
N PHE A 39 -6.76 15.82 15.90
CA PHE A 39 -6.62 14.85 16.98
C PHE A 39 -5.36 14.00 16.87
N PHE A 40 -4.58 14.13 15.79
CA PHE A 40 -3.35 13.40 15.59
C PHE A 40 -2.15 14.33 15.75
N THR A 41 -1.24 13.97 16.65
CA THR A 41 0.09 14.58 16.73
C THR A 41 1.06 13.71 15.96
N PHE A 42 1.69 14.23 14.90
CA PHE A 42 2.69 13.50 14.13
C PHE A 42 4.07 13.65 14.76
N ILE A 43 4.70 12.53 15.10
CA ILE A 43 6.04 12.49 15.73
C ILE A 43 7.16 12.25 14.71
N LYS A 44 6.84 11.71 13.53
CA LYS A 44 7.75 11.60 12.38
C LYS A 44 6.99 11.87 11.09
N LYS A 45 7.71 12.43 10.11
CA LYS A 45 7.24 12.68 8.75
C LYS A 45 8.37 12.46 7.76
N ASN A 46 8.03 11.95 6.59
CA ASN A 46 8.99 11.73 5.51
C ASN A 46 8.27 11.89 4.16
N GLN A 47 8.99 12.29 3.12
CA GLN A 47 8.47 12.43 1.76
C GLN A 47 9.19 11.47 0.84
N SER A 48 8.47 10.91 -0.13
CA SER A 48 9.09 10.07 -1.15
C SER A 48 10.10 10.89 -1.97
N PRO A 49 11.13 10.24 -2.55
CA PRO A 49 12.16 10.92 -3.34
C PRO A 49 11.63 11.77 -4.51
N ASP A 50 10.50 11.35 -5.09
CA ASP A 50 9.80 12.03 -6.19
C ASP A 50 8.84 13.15 -5.71
N GLY A 51 8.71 13.33 -4.39
CA GLY A 51 7.82 14.31 -3.78
C GLY A 51 6.33 13.96 -3.83
N THR A 52 5.94 12.84 -4.45
CA THR A 52 4.53 12.53 -4.73
C THR A 52 3.77 11.96 -3.54
N LYS A 53 4.47 11.48 -2.51
CA LYS A 53 3.86 10.88 -1.31
C LYS A 53 4.52 11.40 -0.05
N ILE A 54 3.73 11.49 1.01
CA ILE A 54 4.18 11.77 2.37
C ILE A 54 3.75 10.60 3.24
N VAL A 55 4.63 10.16 4.14
CA VAL A 55 4.29 9.23 5.21
C VAL A 55 4.44 9.91 6.55
N THR A 56 3.45 9.74 7.43
CA THR A 56 3.48 10.26 8.79
C THR A 56 3.33 9.14 9.80
N LEU A 57 3.90 9.35 10.98
CA LEU A 57 3.74 8.50 12.16
C LEU A 57 3.17 9.35 13.29
N SER A 58 2.02 8.95 13.84
CA SER A 58 1.41 9.62 14.99
C SER A 58 2.00 9.16 16.33
N ASN A 59 1.78 9.93 17.38
CA ASN A 59 2.07 9.53 18.77
C ASN A 59 1.32 8.25 19.19
N ALA A 60 0.18 7.95 18.56
CA ALA A 60 -0.59 6.73 18.76
C ALA A 60 -0.02 5.51 18.00
N GLY A 61 1.09 5.68 17.27
CA GLY A 61 1.72 4.61 16.48
C GLY A 61 1.07 4.40 15.10
N THR A 62 0.14 5.25 14.69
CA THR A 62 -0.52 5.13 13.39
C THR A 62 0.41 5.64 12.29
N VAL A 63 0.71 4.78 11.32
CA VAL A 63 1.38 5.21 10.08
C VAL A 63 0.32 5.53 9.03
N SER A 64 0.42 6.70 8.40
CA SER A 64 -0.53 7.18 7.39
C SER A 64 0.21 7.63 6.14
N LEU A 65 -0.39 7.36 4.98
CA LEU A 65 0.13 7.76 3.69
C LEU A 65 -0.74 8.84 3.05
N TRP A 66 -0.10 9.86 2.51
CA TRP A 66 -0.73 11.06 1.97
C TRP A 66 -0.17 11.39 0.59
N ASP A 67 -1.00 12.02 -0.23
CA ASP A 67 -0.59 12.61 -1.49
C ASP A 67 0.26 13.86 -1.21
N GLY A 68 1.47 13.90 -1.76
CA GLY A 68 2.45 14.95 -1.48
C GLY A 68 2.12 16.31 -2.09
N LYS A 69 1.15 16.38 -3.02
CA LYS A 69 0.71 17.64 -3.66
C LYS A 69 -0.54 18.21 -3.00
N THR A 70 -1.47 17.36 -2.59
CA THR A 70 -2.81 17.74 -2.14
C THR A 70 -3.02 17.54 -0.64
N GLY A 71 -2.20 16.71 0.01
CA GLY A 71 -2.37 16.33 1.41
C GLY A 71 -3.57 15.43 1.66
N LYS A 72 -4.18 14.87 0.61
CA LYS A 72 -5.25 13.88 0.74
C LYS A 72 -4.69 12.55 1.22
N SER A 73 -5.44 11.83 2.05
CA SER A 73 -5.07 10.48 2.47
C SER A 73 -5.11 9.53 1.28
N LEU A 74 -4.01 8.81 1.02
CA LEU A 74 -3.92 7.82 -0.07
C LEU A 74 -4.40 6.44 0.37
N ASP A 75 -4.32 6.12 1.65
CA ASP A 75 -4.94 4.92 2.21
C ASP A 75 -5.13 5.10 3.73
N PRO A 76 -6.37 5.33 4.21
CA PRO A 76 -6.65 5.44 5.63
C PRO A 76 -6.48 4.13 6.40
N SER A 77 -6.32 2.99 5.71
CA SER A 77 -6.11 1.66 6.30
C SER A 77 -4.65 1.21 6.27
N PHE A 78 -3.76 1.99 5.65
CA PHE A 78 -2.35 1.68 5.36
C PHE A 78 -1.58 1.05 6.53
N ALA A 79 -1.82 1.52 7.75
CA ALA A 79 -1.28 0.91 8.96
C ALA A 79 -2.11 1.28 10.21
N LYS A 80 -3.44 1.13 10.13
CA LYS A 80 -4.31 1.50 11.26
C LYS A 80 -4.17 0.60 12.49
N ASP A 81 -3.71 -0.65 12.33
CA ASP A 81 -4.05 -1.67 13.32
C ASP A 81 -2.91 -2.46 13.96
N LYS A 82 -1.61 -2.19 13.72
CA LYS A 82 -0.61 -3.20 14.17
C LYS A 82 0.62 -2.82 14.95
N LEU A 83 1.14 -1.60 14.98
CA LEU A 83 2.53 -1.48 15.41
C LEU A 83 2.83 -0.29 16.30
N LYS A 84 3.54 -0.58 17.40
CA LYS A 84 4.37 0.35 18.17
C LYS A 84 5.53 0.84 17.28
N ALA A 85 5.21 1.50 16.18
CA ALA A 85 6.17 2.01 15.23
C ALA A 85 7.02 3.10 15.91
N GLN A 86 8.33 2.99 15.77
CA GLN A 86 9.31 3.91 16.34
C GLN A 86 9.86 4.86 15.26
N SER A 87 9.90 4.40 14.01
CA SER A 87 10.30 5.22 12.87
C SER A 87 9.63 4.75 11.59
N VAL A 88 9.53 5.66 10.63
CA VAL A 88 9.00 5.40 9.29
C VAL A 88 9.81 6.18 8.26
N GLY A 89 9.96 5.62 7.06
CA GLY A 89 10.61 6.28 5.94
C GLY A 89 10.35 5.55 4.63
N PHE A 90 10.72 6.17 3.51
CA PHE A 90 10.65 5.54 2.20
C PHE A 90 11.94 4.77 1.89
N SER A 91 11.86 3.74 1.05
CA SER A 91 13.01 3.19 0.35
C SER A 91 13.61 4.26 -0.59
N PRO A 92 14.91 4.15 -0.97
CA PRO A 92 15.57 5.15 -1.83
C PRO A 92 14.92 5.34 -3.21
N ASP A 93 14.23 4.33 -3.71
CA ASP A 93 13.47 4.37 -4.96
C ASP A 93 12.02 4.84 -4.79
N GLY A 94 11.57 5.11 -3.56
CA GLY A 94 10.22 5.55 -3.24
C GLY A 94 9.14 4.48 -3.37
N THR A 95 9.48 3.23 -3.71
CA THR A 95 8.50 2.16 -3.98
C THR A 95 7.98 1.50 -2.72
N LYS A 96 8.67 1.64 -1.59
CA LYS A 96 8.30 1.04 -0.30
C LYS A 96 8.27 2.06 0.83
N VAL A 97 7.45 1.78 1.83
CA VAL A 97 7.56 2.36 3.16
C VAL A 97 8.18 1.33 4.10
N ILE A 98 9.20 1.75 4.84
CA ILE A 98 9.89 0.96 5.85
C ILE A 98 9.42 1.43 7.22
N ILE A 99 8.82 0.54 7.99
CA ILE A 99 8.32 0.79 9.35
C ILE A 99 9.19 0.00 10.33
N LYS A 100 9.85 0.71 11.25
CA LYS A 100 10.60 0.06 12.34
C LYS A 100 9.74 -0.02 13.57
N THR A 101 9.66 -1.21 14.16
CA THR A 101 8.84 -1.51 15.33
C THR A 101 9.66 -2.21 16.39
N LEU A 102 9.09 -2.36 17.60
CA LEU A 102 9.72 -3.16 18.65
C LEU A 102 9.90 -4.65 18.28
N GLN A 103 9.15 -5.15 17.29
CA GLN A 103 9.18 -6.57 16.90
C GLN A 103 10.02 -6.83 15.65
N GLY A 104 10.51 -5.77 14.98
CA GLY A 104 11.29 -5.88 13.76
C GLY A 104 10.97 -4.77 12.76
N THR A 105 11.50 -4.94 11.56
CA THR A 105 11.27 -4.04 10.42
C THR A 105 10.20 -4.64 9.51
N GLU A 106 9.20 -3.84 9.16
CA GLU A 106 8.19 -4.17 8.16
C GLU A 106 8.40 -3.31 6.91
N GLU A 107 8.24 -3.93 5.74
CA GLU A 107 8.28 -3.24 4.46
C GLU A 107 6.89 -3.28 3.83
N TYR A 108 6.40 -2.13 3.43
CA TYR A 108 5.12 -1.99 2.76
C TYR A 108 5.32 -1.55 1.32
N ASP A 109 4.92 -2.40 0.38
CA ASP A 109 5.08 -2.15 -1.05
C ASP A 109 3.98 -1.22 -1.58
N LEU A 110 4.38 -0.02 -1.99
CA LEU A 110 3.48 1.02 -2.50
C LEU A 110 3.06 0.80 -3.94
N THR A 111 3.73 -0.09 -4.68
CA THR A 111 3.32 -0.44 -6.05
C THR A 111 1.98 -1.17 -6.08
N THR A 112 1.57 -1.74 -4.94
CA THR A 112 0.29 -2.43 -4.78
C THR A 112 -0.83 -1.51 -4.30
N LEU A 113 -0.53 -0.25 -3.98
CA LEU A 113 -1.55 0.71 -3.56
C LEU A 113 -2.54 0.94 -4.68
N VAL A 114 -3.81 0.91 -4.30
CA VAL A 114 -4.92 1.23 -5.17
C VAL A 114 -5.36 2.65 -4.84
N ASP A 115 -5.66 3.45 -5.86
CA ASP A 115 -6.34 4.72 -5.67
C ASP A 115 -7.56 4.55 -4.76
N PHE A 116 -7.53 5.23 -3.62
CA PHE A 116 -8.52 5.03 -2.57
C PHE A 116 -9.91 5.49 -2.97
N ASP A 117 -10.03 6.59 -3.72
CA ASP A 117 -11.32 7.13 -4.16
C ASP A 117 -11.95 6.18 -5.19
N VAL A 118 -11.14 5.65 -6.12
CA VAL A 118 -11.59 4.63 -7.08
C VAL A 118 -12.04 3.37 -6.36
N PHE A 119 -11.25 2.87 -5.40
CA PHE A 119 -11.60 1.67 -4.66
C PHE A 119 -12.85 1.84 -3.77
N LYS A 120 -13.00 3.00 -3.12
CA LYS A 120 -14.23 3.38 -2.40
C LYS A 120 -15.45 3.35 -3.33
N GLY A 121 -15.29 3.82 -4.56
CA GLY A 121 -16.30 3.72 -5.60
C GLY A 121 -16.68 2.27 -5.91
N ILE A 122 -15.68 1.40 -6.07
CA ILE A 122 -15.88 -0.05 -6.26
C ILE A 122 -16.68 -0.65 -5.08
N GLU A 123 -16.27 -0.41 -3.84
CA GLU A 123 -16.96 -0.93 -2.65
C GLU A 123 -18.41 -0.44 -2.56
N ARG A 124 -18.63 0.86 -2.77
CA ARG A 124 -19.96 1.47 -2.70
C ARG A 124 -20.90 0.89 -3.76
N ASN A 125 -20.40 0.63 -4.96
CA ASN A 125 -21.18 0.06 -6.06
C ASN A 125 -21.38 -1.47 -5.91
N ASN A 126 -20.62 -2.12 -5.01
CA ASN A 126 -20.67 -3.55 -4.77
C ASN A 126 -20.83 -3.85 -3.27
N PRO A 127 -21.88 -3.35 -2.60
CA PRO A 127 -22.00 -3.39 -1.14
C PRO A 127 -22.12 -4.82 -0.57
N PHE A 128 -22.46 -5.80 -1.41
CA PHE A 128 -22.54 -7.22 -1.03
C PHE A 128 -21.24 -7.98 -1.27
N PHE A 129 -20.20 -7.33 -1.81
CA PHE A 129 -18.88 -7.92 -1.99
C PHE A 129 -17.93 -7.48 -0.87
N THR A 130 -17.55 -8.42 -0.02
CA THR A 130 -16.44 -8.20 0.92
C THR A 130 -15.13 -8.55 0.23
N PHE A 131 -14.31 -7.54 -0.08
CA PHE A 131 -12.97 -7.73 -0.62
C PHE A 131 -11.96 -7.99 0.50
N ILE A 132 -11.13 -9.02 0.34
CA ILE A 132 -10.10 -9.39 1.31
C ILE A 132 -8.69 -9.01 0.84
N LYS A 133 -8.49 -8.77 -0.46
CA LYS A 133 -7.24 -8.30 -1.07
C LYS A 133 -7.54 -7.46 -2.31
N LYS A 134 -6.63 -6.56 -2.64
CA LYS A 134 -6.66 -5.70 -3.84
C LYS A 134 -5.25 -5.34 -4.30
N SER A 135 -5.11 -4.98 -5.55
CA SER A 135 -3.86 -4.48 -6.15
C SER A 135 -4.17 -3.68 -7.41
N GLN A 136 -3.33 -2.71 -7.75
CA GLN A 136 -3.41 -1.94 -8.99
C GLN A 136 -2.34 -2.40 -9.98
N SER A 137 -2.63 -2.35 -11.28
CA SER A 137 -1.66 -2.64 -12.32
C SER A 137 -0.55 -1.58 -12.35
N PRO A 138 0.67 -1.92 -12.82
CA PRO A 138 1.79 -0.98 -12.85
C PRO A 138 1.53 0.30 -13.64
N ASP A 139 0.72 0.21 -14.70
CA ASP A 139 0.29 1.36 -15.52
C ASP A 139 -0.90 2.13 -14.92
N GLY A 140 -1.43 1.68 -13.77
CA GLY A 140 -2.58 2.27 -13.10
C GLY A 140 -3.92 2.02 -13.78
N THR A 141 -3.96 1.34 -14.93
CA THR A 141 -5.18 1.23 -15.76
C THR A 141 -6.18 0.21 -15.24
N LYS A 142 -5.75 -0.72 -14.39
CA LYS A 142 -6.58 -1.81 -13.87
C LYS A 142 -6.39 -1.98 -12.38
N ILE A 143 -7.46 -2.44 -11.72
CA ILE A 143 -7.44 -2.90 -10.34
C ILE A 143 -7.90 -4.35 -10.34
N VAL A 144 -7.25 -5.19 -9.54
CA VAL A 144 -7.71 -6.54 -9.27
C VAL A 144 -8.13 -6.66 -7.82
N THR A 145 -9.25 -7.32 -7.57
CA THR A 145 -9.75 -7.59 -6.21
C THR A 145 -10.02 -9.07 -6.01
N LEU A 146 -9.80 -9.55 -4.79
CA LEU A 146 -10.20 -10.89 -4.35
C LEU A 146 -11.26 -10.75 -3.26
N SER A 147 -12.43 -11.37 -3.46
CA SER A 147 -13.52 -11.39 -2.47
C SER A 147 -13.36 -12.53 -1.46
N ASN A 148 -14.07 -12.43 -0.34
CA ASN A 148 -14.17 -13.50 0.65
C ASN A 148 -14.81 -14.78 0.06
N ALA A 149 -15.62 -14.64 -1.00
CA ALA A 149 -16.19 -15.76 -1.75
C ALA A 149 -15.21 -16.37 -2.78
N GLY A 150 -13.95 -15.90 -2.81
CA GLY A 150 -12.94 -16.41 -3.75
C GLY A 150 -13.13 -15.93 -5.19
N THR A 151 -13.89 -14.86 -5.40
CA THR A 151 -14.05 -14.24 -6.71
C THR A 151 -12.89 -13.28 -6.98
N VAL A 152 -12.23 -13.43 -8.12
CA VAL A 152 -11.23 -12.48 -8.62
C VAL A 152 -11.85 -11.65 -9.73
N SER A 153 -11.91 -10.33 -9.52
CA SER A 153 -12.54 -9.38 -10.44
C SER A 153 -11.54 -8.32 -10.88
N LEU A 154 -11.69 -7.87 -12.12
CA LEU A 154 -10.95 -6.76 -12.71
C LEU A 154 -11.82 -5.53 -12.81
N TRP A 155 -11.22 -4.38 -12.56
CA TRP A 155 -11.88 -3.09 -12.58
C TRP A 155 -11.01 -2.09 -13.36
N ASP A 156 -11.65 -1.14 -14.00
CA ASP A 156 -10.97 0.02 -14.57
C ASP A 156 -10.38 0.87 -13.44
N GLY A 157 -9.07 1.11 -13.52
CA GLY A 157 -8.30 1.76 -12.46
C GLY A 157 -8.56 3.27 -12.31
N LYS A 158 -9.28 3.90 -13.23
CA LYS A 158 -9.66 5.32 -13.16
C LYS A 158 -11.10 5.53 -12.72
N THR A 159 -11.98 4.64 -13.13
CA THR A 159 -13.44 4.79 -12.97
C THR A 159 -14.02 3.83 -11.95
N GLY A 160 -13.31 2.76 -11.61
CA GLY A 160 -13.81 1.70 -10.72
C GLY A 160 -14.93 0.87 -11.34
N LYS A 161 -15.14 0.96 -12.65
CA LYS A 161 -16.14 0.14 -13.36
C LYS A 161 -15.62 -1.29 -13.52
N SER A 162 -16.50 -2.28 -13.36
CA SER A 162 -16.14 -3.68 -13.58
C SER A 162 -15.76 -3.91 -15.05
N LEU A 163 -14.70 -4.68 -15.28
CA LEU A 163 -14.24 -5.12 -16.59
C LEU A 163 -14.70 -6.57 -16.86
N GLU A 164 -15.96 -6.88 -16.52
CA GLU A 164 -16.57 -8.21 -16.60
C GLU A 164 -16.21 -9.00 -17.89
N PRO A 165 -16.15 -10.34 -17.83
CA PRO A 165 -16.48 -11.19 -16.68
C PRO A 165 -15.38 -11.26 -15.60
N SER A 166 -15.76 -11.66 -14.38
CA SER A 166 -14.81 -12.04 -13.32
C SER A 166 -13.72 -12.99 -13.86
N LEU A 167 -12.46 -12.69 -13.55
CA LEU A 167 -11.29 -13.39 -14.07
C LEU A 167 -11.18 -14.84 -13.57
N ALA A 168 -11.55 -15.08 -12.31
CA ALA A 168 -11.55 -16.41 -11.71
C ALA A 168 -12.60 -16.52 -10.59
N LYS A 169 -13.10 -17.73 -10.37
CA LYS A 169 -14.02 -18.10 -9.28
C LYS A 169 -13.40 -19.20 -8.42
N ASP A 170 -14.00 -19.43 -7.25
CA ASP A 170 -13.64 -20.51 -6.30
C ASP A 170 -12.22 -20.44 -5.73
N LYS A 171 -11.66 -19.23 -5.63
CA LYS A 171 -10.33 -18.97 -5.05
C LYS A 171 -10.36 -18.73 -3.54
N LEU A 172 -11.18 -19.48 -2.81
CA LEU A 172 -11.36 -19.36 -1.35
C LEU A 172 -10.05 -19.53 -0.54
N LYS A 173 -9.04 -20.20 -1.12
CA LYS A 173 -7.72 -20.42 -0.52
C LYS A 173 -6.64 -19.45 -1.00
N ALA A 174 -6.99 -18.44 -1.80
CA ALA A 174 -6.04 -17.46 -2.27
C ALA A 174 -5.54 -16.58 -1.10
N GLN A 175 -4.22 -16.50 -0.99
CA GLN A 175 -3.51 -15.74 0.03
C GLN A 175 -3.19 -14.32 -0.46
N SER A 176 -2.94 -14.17 -1.75
CA SER A 176 -2.74 -12.87 -2.39
C SER A 176 -3.22 -12.87 -3.84
N VAL A 177 -3.52 -11.67 -4.34
CA VAL A 177 -3.79 -11.38 -5.74
C VAL A 177 -3.01 -10.12 -6.13
N GLY A 178 -2.48 -10.07 -7.34
CA GLY A 178 -1.73 -8.92 -7.84
C GLY A 178 -1.42 -9.04 -9.32
N PHE A 179 -0.68 -8.08 -9.86
CA PHE A 179 -0.22 -8.11 -11.25
C PHE A 179 1.22 -8.60 -11.33
N ASN A 180 1.60 -9.15 -12.48
CA ASN A 180 3.00 -9.30 -12.83
C ASN A 180 3.63 -7.93 -13.18
N PRO A 181 4.97 -7.82 -13.27
CA PRO A 181 5.65 -6.52 -13.43
C PRO A 181 5.29 -5.71 -14.68
N ASP A 182 4.90 -6.38 -15.77
CA ASP A 182 4.48 -5.72 -17.01
C ASP A 182 2.96 -5.44 -17.07
N GLY A 183 2.19 -5.89 -16.07
CA GLY A 183 0.75 -5.68 -15.99
C GLY A 183 -0.12 -6.52 -16.92
N THR A 184 0.47 -7.45 -17.68
CA THR A 184 -0.25 -8.30 -18.66
C THR A 184 -0.90 -9.53 -18.04
N LYS A 185 -0.58 -9.84 -16.78
CA LYS A 185 -1.14 -10.98 -16.06
C LYS A 185 -1.56 -10.63 -14.64
N VAL A 186 -2.63 -11.26 -14.21
CA VAL A 186 -2.99 -11.37 -12.80
C VAL A 186 -2.40 -12.65 -12.23
N ILE A 187 -1.77 -12.51 -11.07
CA ILE A 187 -1.14 -13.57 -10.30
C ILE A 187 -1.97 -13.84 -9.05
N ILE A 188 -2.39 -15.10 -8.87
CA ILE A 188 -3.09 -15.58 -7.67
C ILE A 188 -2.16 -16.55 -6.95
N LYS A 189 -1.84 -16.25 -5.68
CA LYS A 189 -1.03 -17.15 -4.85
C LYS A 189 -1.92 -17.91 -3.88
N THR A 190 -1.76 -19.23 -3.86
CA THR A 190 -2.42 -20.14 -2.93
C THR A 190 -1.36 -20.93 -2.16
N ALA A 191 -1.78 -21.68 -1.13
CA ALA A 191 -0.86 -22.60 -0.45
C ALA A 191 -0.36 -23.74 -1.36
N GLN A 192 -1.06 -24.02 -2.46
CA GLN A 192 -0.76 -25.10 -3.41
C GLN A 192 0.14 -24.65 -4.56
N GLY A 193 0.25 -23.35 -4.82
CA GLY A 193 1.02 -22.83 -5.92
C GLY A 193 0.57 -21.45 -6.38
N THR A 194 1.17 -20.99 -7.48
CA THR A 194 0.84 -19.73 -8.15
C THR A 194 0.09 -20.02 -9.44
N GLU A 195 -1.01 -19.31 -9.66
CA GLU A 195 -1.76 -19.33 -10.91
C GLU A 195 -1.65 -17.97 -11.60
N GLU A 196 -1.61 -17.97 -12.94
CA GLU A 196 -1.51 -16.76 -13.74
C GLU A 196 -2.64 -16.69 -14.77
N TYR A 197 -3.22 -15.50 -14.94
CA TYR A 197 -4.32 -15.24 -15.86
C TYR A 197 -3.93 -14.05 -16.75
N SER A 198 -3.92 -14.23 -18.07
CA SER A 198 -3.58 -13.16 -19.02
C SER A 198 -4.75 -12.21 -19.21
N ILE A 199 -4.47 -10.91 -19.34
CA ILE A 199 -5.46 -9.82 -19.32
C ILE A 199 -5.09 -8.65 -20.24
#